data_AF-A0A9C8H8L4-F1
#
_entry.id   AF-A0A9C8H8L4-F1
#
_cell.length_a   1.000
_cell.length_b   1.000
_cell.length_c   1.000
_cell.angle_alpha   90.00
_cell.angle_beta   90.00
_cell.angle_gamma   90.00
#
_symmetry.space_group_name_H-M   'P 1'
#
loop_
_entity.id
_entity.type
_entity.pdbx_description
1 polymer ?
#
loop_
_entity_poly.entity_id
_entity_poly.type
_entity_poly.pdbx_seq_one_letter_code
_entity_poly.pdbx_strand_id
1 'polypeptide(L)' 'LCLERIAPPRKDSPVQFDLPRMETARDAATAAGAVLDAVADGELTPTEGAHVMGLIEAFRRTLETTELEARVAALEDNAL' A
#
# COMPACT_ATOMS: atom_id res chain seq x y z
N LEU A 1 -20.24 -18.58 -21.32
CA LEU A 1 -21.28 -17.72 -21.93
C LEU A 1 -20.60 -16.82 -22.97
N CYS A 2 -21.12 -16.69 -24.20
CA CYS A 2 -20.40 -16.01 -25.32
C CYS A 2 -20.15 -14.49 -25.14
N LEU A 3 -20.57 -13.90 -24.01
CA LEU A 3 -20.42 -12.47 -23.71
C LEU A 3 -18.98 -12.09 -23.27
N GLU A 4 -18.19 -13.02 -22.75
CA GLU A 4 -16.78 -12.77 -22.36
C GLU A 4 -15.85 -12.50 -23.56
N ARG A 5 -16.34 -12.70 -24.80
CA ARG A 5 -15.55 -12.55 -26.04
C ARG A 5 -15.81 -11.24 -26.80
N ILE A 6 -16.85 -10.47 -26.44
CA ILE A 6 -17.23 -9.23 -27.14
C ILE A 6 -16.51 -8.03 -26.54
N ALA A 7 -16.33 -8.01 -25.22
CA ALA A 7 -15.46 -7.09 -24.51
C ALA A 7 -14.74 -7.89 -23.42
N PRO A 8 -13.40 -7.75 -23.28
CA PRO A 8 -12.72 -8.38 -22.16
C PRO A 8 -13.36 -7.87 -20.85
N PRO A 9 -13.57 -8.73 -19.85
CA PRO A 9 -13.98 -8.27 -18.53
C PRO A 9 -12.98 -7.20 -18.06
N ARG A 10 -13.48 -6.10 -17.49
CA ARG A 10 -12.62 -5.07 -16.90
C ARG A 10 -11.78 -5.74 -15.82
N LYS A 11 -10.50 -5.95 -16.11
CA LYS A 11 -9.57 -6.67 -15.21
C LYS A 11 -9.41 -5.96 -13.88
N ASP A 12 -9.34 -4.62 -13.94
CA ASP A 12 -9.19 -3.78 -12.77
C ASP A 12 -10.13 -2.58 -12.88
N SER A 13 -10.73 -2.21 -11.75
CA SER A 13 -11.47 -0.97 -11.58
C SER A 13 -10.77 -0.13 -10.52
N PRO A 14 -10.82 1.22 -10.64
CA PRO A 14 -10.31 2.07 -9.58
C PRO A 14 -11.03 1.79 -8.26
N VAL A 15 -10.25 1.64 -7.20
CA VAL A 15 -10.76 1.49 -5.84
C VAL A 15 -10.94 2.89 -5.25
N GLN A 16 -12.14 3.19 -4.73
CA GLN A 16 -12.40 4.39 -3.94
C GLN A 16 -12.25 4.03 -2.47
N PHE A 17 -11.20 4.56 -1.84
CA PHE A 17 -10.85 4.30 -0.46
C PHE A 17 -10.13 5.53 0.09
N ASP A 18 -10.52 5.98 1.28
CA ASP A 18 -9.83 7.09 1.95
C ASP A 18 -8.56 6.55 2.63
N LEU A 19 -7.47 6.57 1.87
CA LEU A 19 -6.17 6.12 2.36
C LEU A 19 -5.54 7.23 3.23
N PRO A 20 -5.29 6.96 4.53
CA PRO A 20 -4.58 7.91 5.38
C PRO A 20 -3.23 8.29 4.79
N ARG A 21 -2.86 9.56 4.91
CA ARG A 21 -1.53 10.02 4.48
C ARG A 21 -0.44 9.27 5.23
N MET A 22 0.55 8.78 4.50
CA MET A 22 1.68 8.04 5.05
C MET A 22 2.98 8.85 4.90
N GLU A 23 3.61 9.17 6.01
CA GLU A 23 4.92 9.84 6.06
C GLU A 23 5.96 9.05 6.83
N THR A 24 5.51 8.08 7.64
CA THR A 24 6.35 7.24 8.48
C THR A 24 5.95 5.77 8.35
N ALA A 25 6.83 4.87 8.80
CA ALA A 25 6.51 3.44 8.89
C ALA A 25 5.33 3.15 9.85
N ARG A 26 5.10 4.01 10.86
CA ARG A 26 3.94 3.88 11.76
C ARG A 26 2.64 4.18 11.02
N ASP A 27 2.63 5.15 10.12
CA ASP A 27 1.44 5.52 9.37
C ASP A 27 0.99 4.38 8.44
N ALA A 28 1.93 3.55 7.97
CA ALA A 28 1.60 2.34 7.22
C ALA A 28 0.72 1.37 8.03
N ALA A 29 0.93 1.26 9.35
CA ALA A 29 0.07 0.45 10.21
C ALA A 29 -1.31 1.08 10.40
N THR A 30 -1.39 2.42 10.50
CA THR A 30 -2.67 3.14 10.54
C THR A 30 -3.45 2.95 9.24
N ALA A 31 -2.78 3.08 8.09
CA ALA A 31 -3.37 2.83 6.78
C ALA A 31 -3.84 1.37 6.62
N ALA A 32 -3.04 0.41 7.10
CA ALA A 32 -3.43 -1.00 7.11
C ALA A 32 -4.71 -1.24 7.94
N GLY A 33 -4.83 -0.58 9.09
CA GLY A 33 -6.05 -0.61 9.91
C GLY A 33 -7.27 -0.10 9.15
N ALA A 34 -7.15 1.07 8.51
CA ALA A 34 -8.25 1.64 7.71
C ALA A 34 -8.68 0.71 6.56
N VAL A 35 -7.74 0.00 5.91
CA VAL A 35 -8.07 -0.99 4.88
C VAL A 35 -8.85 -2.16 5.48
N LEU A 36 -8.45 -2.66 6.65
CA LEU A 36 -9.15 -3.77 7.31
C LEU A 36 -10.58 -3.38 7.70
N ASP A 37 -10.75 -2.16 8.22
CA ASP A 37 -12.07 -1.62 8.58
C ASP A 37 -12.96 -1.51 7.33
N ALA A 38 -12.45 -0.92 6.24
CA ALA A 38 -13.21 -0.80 4.99
C ALA A 38 -13.59 -2.15 4.37
N VAL A 39 -12.76 -3.19 4.53
CA VAL A 39 -13.10 -4.56 4.12
C VAL A 39 -14.19 -5.15 5.04
N ALA A 40 -14.09 -4.92 6.36
CA ALA A 40 -15.06 -5.42 7.33
C ALA A 40 -16.45 -4.78 7.13
N ASP A 41 -16.49 -3.49 6.78
CA ASP A 41 -17.72 -2.74 6.51
C ASP A 41 -18.29 -3.01 5.10
N GLY A 42 -17.53 -3.70 4.24
CA GLY A 42 -17.95 -4.08 2.89
C GLY A 42 -17.81 -2.97 1.85
N GLU A 43 -17.10 -1.89 2.18
CA GLU A 43 -16.72 -0.84 1.22
C GLU A 43 -15.67 -1.34 0.22
N LEU A 44 -14.79 -2.22 0.68
CA LEU A 44 -13.81 -2.93 -0.13
C LEU A 44 -14.08 -4.42 -0.15
N THR A 45 -13.87 -5.05 -1.29
CA THR A 45 -13.77 -6.50 -1.34
C THR A 45 -12.46 -6.97 -0.70
N PRO A 46 -12.39 -8.22 -0.20
CA PRO A 46 -11.14 -8.78 0.31
C PRO A 46 -9.98 -8.75 -0.70
N THR A 47 -10.29 -8.91 -1.99
CA THR A 47 -9.29 -8.84 -3.07
C THR A 47 -8.76 -7.42 -3.25
N GLU A 48 -9.63 -6.40 -3.26
CA GLU A 48 -9.21 -5.00 -3.33
C GLU A 48 -8.39 -4.61 -2.11
N GLY A 49 -8.82 -4.99 -0.90
CA GLY A 49 -8.08 -4.77 0.33
C GLY A 49 -6.68 -5.38 0.29
N ALA A 50 -6.55 -6.62 -0.21
CA ALA A 50 -5.24 -7.26 -0.39
C ALA A 50 -4.34 -6.50 -1.38
N HIS A 51 -4.89 -5.99 -2.48
CA HIS A 51 -4.14 -5.18 -3.44
C HIS A 51 -3.66 -3.87 -2.82
N VAL A 52 -4.52 -3.15 -2.10
CA VAL A 52 -4.16 -1.90 -1.42
C VAL A 52 -3.11 -2.15 -0.34
N MET A 53 -3.25 -3.23 0.44
CA MET A 53 -2.26 -3.62 1.46
C MET A 53 -0.88 -3.88 0.85
N GLY A 54 -0.82 -4.43 -0.37
CA GLY A 54 0.43 -4.59 -1.12
C GLY A 54 1.12 -3.26 -1.44
N LEU A 55 0.35 -2.22 -1.80
CA LEU A 55 0.88 -0.88 -2.04
C LEU A 55 1.41 -0.23 -0.75
N ILE A 56 0.70 -0.40 0.35
CA ILE A 56 1.10 0.11 1.68
C ILE A 56 2.44 -0.52 2.11
N GLU A 57 2.59 -1.83 1.98
CA GLU A 57 3.83 -2.53 2.32
C GLU A 57 4.99 -2.13 1.41
N ALA A 58 4.73 -1.91 0.12
CA ALA A 58 5.76 -1.42 -0.81
C ALA A 58 6.28 -0.03 -0.39
N PHE A 59 5.38 0.90 -0.06
CA PHE A 59 5.76 2.22 0.46
C PHE A 59 6.59 2.11 1.74
N ARG A 60 6.13 1.29 2.72
CA ARG A 60 6.83 1.08 3.99
C ARG A 60 8.27 0.61 3.76
N ARG A 61 8.48 -0.36 2.88
CA ARG A 61 9.81 -0.87 2.54
C ARG A 61 10.68 0.18 1.88
N THR A 62 10.15 0.96 0.94
CA THR A 62 10.88 2.04 0.30
C THR A 62 11.34 3.07 1.33
N LEU A 63 10.45 3.46 2.24
CA LEU A 63 10.76 4.42 3.30
C LEU A 63 11.86 3.89 4.24
N GLU A 64 11.71 2.68 4.77
CA GLU A 64 12.74 2.04 5.62
C GLU A 64 14.10 1.96 4.91
N THR A 65 14.11 1.62 3.62
CA THR A 65 15.35 1.56 2.84
C THR A 65 16.02 2.93 2.78
N THR A 66 15.27 3.98 2.46
CA THR A 66 15.82 5.35 2.38
C THR A 66 16.30 5.87 3.74
N GLU A 67 15.61 5.55 4.84
CA GLU A 67 16.03 5.92 6.19
C GLU A 67 17.32 5.21 6.61
N LEU A 68 17.44 3.92 6.29
CA LEU A 68 18.64 3.16 6.58
C LEU A 68 19.84 3.66 5.77
N GLU A 69 19.65 3.93 4.47
CA GLU A 69 20.68 4.53 3.61
C GLU A 69 21.19 5.86 4.20
N ALA A 70 20.29 6.75 4.61
CA ALA A 70 20.65 8.02 5.22
C ALA A 70 21.43 7.85 6.54
N ARG A 71 21.02 6.89 7.37
CA ARG A 71 21.70 6.60 8.64
C ARG A 71 23.08 5.99 8.44
N VAL A 72 23.24 5.11 7.45
CA VAL A 72 24.54 4.51 7.10
C VAL A 72 25.49 5.60 6.61
N ALA A 73 25.05 6.44 5.67
CA ALA A 73 25.87 7.55 5.17
C ALA A 73 26.33 8.48 6.29
N ALA A 74 25.43 8.85 7.22
CA ALA A 74 25.79 9.68 8.36
C ALA A 74 26.81 9.01 9.30
N LEU A 75 26.79 7.68 9.45
CA LEU A 75 27.77 6.96 10.26
C LEU A 75 29.12 6.84 9.55
N GLU A 76 29.12 6.65 8.23
CA GLU A 76 30.34 6.60 7.41
C GLU A 76 31.04 7.97 7.37
N ASP A 77 30.29 9.07 7.26
CA ASP A 77 30.83 10.43 7.30
C ASP A 77 31.46 10.78 8.65
N ASN A 78 30.89 10.29 9.76
CA ASN A 78 31.41 10.51 11.11
C ASN A 78 32.60 9.61 11.49
N ALA A 79 32.88 8.57 10.69
CA ALA A 79 33.98 7.65 10.91
C ALA A 79 35.29 8.08 10.20
N LEU A 80 35.21 9.11 9.35
CA LEU A 80 36.33 9.75 8.63
C LEU A 80 36.81 11.02 9.33
#